data_AF-A0A4Q5TWP2-F1
#
_entry.id   AF-A0A4Q5TWP2-F1
#
_cell.length_a   1.000
_cell.length_b   1.000
_cell.length_c   1.000
_cell.angle_alpha   90.00
_cell.angle_beta   90.00
_cell.angle_gamma   90.00
#
_symmetry.space_group_name_H-M   'P 1'
#
loop_
_entity.id
_entity.type
_entity.pdbx_description
1 polymer ?
#
loop_
_entity_poly.entity_id
_entity_poly.type
_entity_poly.pdbx_seq_one_letter_code
_entity_poly.pdbx_strand_id
1 'polypeptide(L)'
;LCEMLDVPVRAVNIPRQFVLAYFKPGYSAENLADPFDHIDFFIDPSSGQVFTHQDASNYFKRIGIEPTPSFFLPRRNKQVIRQLIEEFGRCFTGKDNYKQKELVELAGLLD
;
A
#
# COMPACT_ATOMS: atom_id res chain seq x y z
N LEU A 1 6.09 -11.23 -9.18
CA LEU A 1 5.28 -11.56 -10.38
C LEU A 1 5.04 -10.35 -11.26
N CYS A 2 4.36 -9.30 -10.81
CA CYS A 2 4.11 -8.10 -11.65
C CYS A 2 5.39 -7.50 -12.25
N GLU A 3 6.45 -7.39 -11.46
CA GLU A 3 7.78 -6.96 -11.93
C GLU A 3 8.35 -7.83 -13.05
N MET A 4 8.13 -9.14 -13.00
CA MET A 4 8.61 -10.08 -14.02
C MET A 4 7.77 -10.03 -15.30
N LEU A 5 6.58 -9.42 -15.23
CA LEU A 5 5.64 -9.26 -16.33
C LEU A 5 5.63 -7.83 -16.88
N ASP A 6 6.58 -6.99 -16.46
CA ASP A 6 6.64 -5.56 -16.78
C ASP A 6 5.33 -4.81 -16.45
N VAL A 7 4.65 -5.24 -15.38
CA VAL A 7 3.45 -4.58 -14.84
C VAL A 7 3.88 -3.73 -13.64
N PRO A 8 3.99 -2.39 -13.79
CA PRO A 8 4.52 -1.48 -12.77
C PRO A 8 3.49 -1.15 -11.68
N VAL A 9 3.00 -2.18 -10.97
CA VAL A 9 2.06 -2.03 -9.86
C VAL A 9 2.79 -2.17 -8.53
N ARG A 10 2.53 -1.25 -7.60
CA ARG A 10 3.05 -1.26 -6.21
C ARG A 10 1.99 -0.82 -5.22
N ALA A 11 2.06 -1.32 -4.00
CA ALA A 11 1.26 -0.78 -2.90
C ALA A 11 1.75 0.62 -2.52
N VAL A 12 0.82 1.49 -2.16
CA VAL A 12 1.10 2.85 -1.63
C VAL A 12 0.53 2.99 -0.23
N ASN A 13 0.92 4.04 0.49
CA ASN A 13 0.57 4.22 1.90
C ASN A 13 -0.63 5.16 2.10
N ILE A 14 -1.78 4.83 1.50
CA ILE A 14 -3.01 5.61 1.75
C ILE A 14 -3.53 5.30 3.16
N PRO A 15 -3.80 6.32 4.00
CA PRO A 15 -4.30 6.09 5.35
C PRO A 15 -5.56 5.24 5.37
N ARG A 16 -5.60 4.23 6.26
CA ARG A 16 -6.77 3.35 6.48
C ARG A 16 -7.28 2.62 5.24
N GLN A 17 -6.48 2.52 4.18
CA GLN A 17 -6.81 1.78 2.96
C GLN A 17 -5.60 0.99 2.49
N PHE A 18 -5.82 -0.25 2.06
CA PHE A 18 -4.79 -1.04 1.40
C PHE A 18 -5.07 -1.03 -0.10
N VAL A 19 -4.38 -0.16 -0.83
CA VAL A 19 -4.56 0.01 -2.28
C VAL A 19 -3.24 -0.15 -3.03
N LEU A 20 -3.35 -0.58 -4.27
CA LEU A 20 -2.25 -0.61 -5.22
C LEU A 20 -2.33 0.61 -6.13
N ALA A 21 -1.19 1.03 -6.66
CA ALA A 21 -1.09 2.07 -7.67
C ALA A 21 -0.37 1.49 -8.89
N TYR A 22 -0.90 1.78 -10.08
CA TYR A 22 -0.24 1.54 -11.35
C TYR A 22 0.60 2.77 -11.72
N PHE A 23 1.90 2.57 -11.92
CA PHE A 23 2.84 3.64 -12.25
C PHE A 23 3.13 3.67 -13.75
N LYS A 24 3.24 4.87 -14.33
CA LYS A 24 3.56 5.03 -15.77
C LYS A 24 4.88 4.32 -16.12
N PRO A 25 4.92 3.47 -17.16
CA PRO A 25 6.16 2.87 -17.66
C PRO A 25 7.17 3.95 -18.11
N GLY A 26 8.46 3.73 -17.87
CA GLY A 26 9.53 4.60 -18.36
C GLY A 26 10.02 5.70 -17.39
N TYR A 27 9.46 5.79 -16.18
CA TYR A 27 9.93 6.71 -15.14
C TYR A 27 10.73 5.96 -14.07
N SER A 28 11.96 6.40 -13.81
CA SER A 28 12.81 5.87 -12.73
C SER A 28 12.34 6.40 -11.38
N ALA A 29 12.16 5.49 -10.40
CA ALA A 29 11.76 5.82 -9.03
C ALA A 29 12.71 6.78 -8.27
N GLU A 30 13.85 7.10 -8.87
CA GLU A 30 14.97 7.82 -8.28
C GLU A 30 14.88 9.35 -8.42
N ASN A 31 13.93 9.89 -9.21
CA ASN A 31 13.78 11.34 -9.45
C ASN A 31 12.31 11.81 -9.44
N LEU A 32 11.56 11.53 -8.37
CA LEU A 32 10.15 11.93 -8.28
C LEU A 32 10.00 13.25 -7.49
N ALA A 33 9.81 14.35 -8.21
CA ALA A 33 9.37 15.62 -7.60
C ALA A 33 7.91 15.54 -7.09
N ASP A 34 7.06 14.76 -7.78
CA ASP A 34 5.69 14.47 -7.35
C ASP A 34 5.31 13.01 -7.66
N PRO A 35 5.26 12.12 -6.64
CA PRO A 35 4.86 10.73 -6.82
C PRO A 35 3.41 10.54 -7.29
N PHE A 36 2.51 11.50 -7.04
CA PHE A 36 1.09 11.37 -7.39
C PHE A 36 0.86 11.44 -8.91
N ASP A 37 1.59 12.31 -9.60
CA ASP A 37 1.50 12.50 -11.06
C ASP A 37 1.98 11.29 -11.89
N HIS A 38 2.74 10.41 -11.25
CA HIS A 38 3.30 9.22 -11.84
C HIS A 38 2.40 8.00 -11.71
N ILE A 39 1.35 8.10 -10.90
CA ILE A 39 0.30 7.10 -10.79
C ILE A 39 -0.72 7.36 -11.91
N ASP A 40 -1.08 6.35 -12.70
CA ASP A 40 -2.18 6.47 -13.67
C ASP A 40 -3.54 6.21 -13.01
N PHE A 41 -3.60 5.20 -12.13
CA PHE A 41 -4.79 4.84 -11.39
C PHE A 41 -4.44 3.98 -10.17
N PHE A 42 -5.39 3.88 -9.25
CA PHE A 42 -5.32 3.02 -8.09
C PHE A 42 -6.20 1.77 -8.28
N ILE A 43 -5.91 0.71 -7.54
CA ILE A 43 -6.59 -0.58 -7.65
C ILE A 43 -6.90 -1.09 -6.24
N ASP A 44 -8.12 -1.53 -6.00
CA ASP A 44 -8.45 -2.39 -4.86
C ASP A 44 -7.87 -3.80 -5.11
N PRO A 45 -6.89 -4.26 -4.32
CA PRO A 45 -6.30 -5.58 -4.49
C PRO A 45 -7.28 -6.74 -4.27
N SER A 46 -8.42 -6.50 -3.59
CA SER A 46 -9.39 -7.56 -3.27
C SER A 46 -10.38 -7.79 -4.41
N SER A 47 -10.94 -6.72 -4.96
CA SER A 47 -11.95 -6.78 -6.03
C SER A 47 -11.41 -6.54 -7.43
N GLY A 48 -10.22 -5.95 -7.55
CA GLY A 48 -9.69 -5.44 -8.82
C GLY A 48 -10.33 -4.13 -9.30
N GLN A 49 -11.19 -3.51 -8.48
CA GLN A 49 -11.81 -2.23 -8.83
C GLN A 49 -10.76 -1.14 -9.03
N VAL A 50 -10.92 -0.35 -10.09
CA VAL A 50 -10.04 0.78 -10.43
C VAL A 50 -10.59 2.08 -9.83
N PHE A 51 -9.70 2.90 -9.26
CA PHE A 51 -10.01 4.25 -8.77
C PHE A 51 -9.15 5.30 -9.45
N THR A 52 -9.75 6.46 -9.70
CA THR A 52 -9.10 7.61 -10.32
C THR A 52 -8.41 8.51 -9.28
N HIS A 53 -7.60 9.49 -9.73
CA HIS A 53 -7.07 10.55 -8.86
C HIS A 53 -8.17 11.34 -8.16
N GLN A 54 -9.32 11.55 -8.82
CA GLN A 54 -10.46 12.24 -8.23
C GLN A 54 -11.05 11.42 -7.07
N ASP A 55 -11.13 10.10 -7.20
CA ASP A 55 -11.59 9.21 -6.13
C ASP A 55 -10.64 9.25 -4.93
N ALA A 56 -9.33 9.22 -5.18
CA ALA A 56 -8.32 9.39 -4.14
C ALA A 56 -8.44 10.75 -3.44
N SER A 57 -8.57 11.85 -4.19
CA SER A 57 -8.76 13.19 -3.63
C SER A 57 -10.05 13.28 -2.79
N ASN A 58 -11.15 12.71 -3.29
CA ASN A 58 -12.42 12.65 -2.57
C ASN A 58 -12.29 11.82 -1.28
N TYR A 59 -11.51 10.74 -1.30
CA TYR A 59 -11.23 9.93 -0.12
C TYR A 59 -10.50 10.73 0.97
N PHE A 60 -9.41 11.42 0.61
CA PHE A 60 -8.67 12.29 1.54
C PHE A 60 -9.55 13.38 2.17
N LYS A 61 -10.41 14.02 1.36
CA LYS A 61 -11.42 14.98 1.85
C LYS A 61 -12.39 14.34 2.85
N ARG A 62 -12.88 13.12 2.58
CA ARG A 62 -13.82 12.41 3.47
C ARG A 62 -13.20 12.07 4.83
N ILE A 63 -11.91 11.73 4.86
CA ILE A 63 -11.20 11.42 6.11
C ILE A 63 -10.60 12.66 6.80
N GLY A 64 -10.67 13.83 6.18
CA GLY A 64 -10.19 15.10 6.74
C GLY A 64 -8.66 15.19 6.83
N ILE A 65 -7.94 14.56 5.90
CA ILE A 65 -6.47 14.57 5.86
C ILE A 65 -6.02 15.20 4.55
N GLU A 66 -5.09 16.15 4.61
CA GLU A 66 -4.46 16.70 3.42
C GLU A 66 -3.50 15.66 2.79
N PRO A 67 -3.59 15.42 1.47
CA PRO A 67 -2.71 14.48 0.80
C PRO A 67 -1.26 15.00 0.82
N THR A 68 -0.32 14.16 1.24
CA THR A 68 1.11 14.45 1.17
C THR A 68 1.79 13.51 0.18
N PRO A 69 2.90 13.92 -0.47
CA PRO A 69 3.65 13.07 -1.40
C PRO A 69 4.01 11.70 -0.81
N SER A 70 4.25 11.65 0.51
CA SER A 70 4.61 10.42 1.22
C SER A 70 3.55 9.31 1.15
N PHE A 71 2.26 9.67 1.02
CA PHE A 71 1.18 8.68 0.92
C PHE A 71 1.17 7.95 -0.43
N PHE A 72 1.80 8.53 -1.45
CA PHE A 72 1.84 8.00 -2.81
C PHE A 72 3.17 7.34 -3.17
N LEU A 73 4.12 7.30 -2.23
CA LEU A 73 5.39 6.61 -2.45
C LEU A 73 5.16 5.08 -2.59
N PRO A 74 5.78 4.45 -3.60
CA PRO A 74 5.71 3.00 -3.77
C PRO A 74 6.40 2.30 -2.60
N ARG A 75 5.75 1.28 -2.06
CA ARG A 75 6.28 0.48 -0.96
C ARG A 75 7.06 -0.73 -1.46
N ARG A 76 8.09 -1.12 -0.70
CA ARG A 76 8.84 -2.36 -0.97
C ARG A 76 8.01 -3.58 -0.59
N ASN A 77 8.18 -4.69 -1.31
CA ASN A 77 7.43 -5.93 -1.06
C ASN A 77 7.58 -6.42 0.39
N LYS A 78 8.78 -6.37 0.98
CA LYS A 78 9.00 -6.73 2.39
C LYS A 78 8.14 -5.90 3.35
N GLN A 79 8.08 -4.58 3.15
CA GLN A 79 7.27 -3.67 3.98
C GLN A 79 5.77 -3.95 3.84
N VAL A 80 5.32 -4.32 2.65
CA VAL A 80 3.93 -4.70 2.39
C VAL A 80 3.57 -5.98 3.12
N ILE A 81 4.40 -7.03 2.96
CA ILE A 81 4.19 -8.32 3.63
C ILE A 81 4.18 -8.13 5.15
N ARG A 82 5.14 -7.37 5.68
CA ARG A 82 5.21 -7.03 7.10
C ARG A 82 3.90 -6.41 7.60
N GLN A 83 3.41 -5.37 6.93
CA GLN A 83 2.14 -4.74 7.31
C GLN A 83 0.99 -5.74 7.29
N LEU A 84 0.89 -6.57 6.24
CA LEU A 84 -0.21 -7.54 6.13
C LEU A 84 -0.19 -8.56 7.28
N ILE A 85 1.00 -9.01 7.69
CA ILE A 85 1.17 -9.90 8.86
C ILE A 85 0.76 -9.17 10.15
N GLU A 86 1.20 -7.93 10.34
CA GLU A 86 0.86 -7.12 11.53
C GLU A 86 -0.65 -6.87 11.62
N GLU A 87 -1.31 -6.51 10.50
CA GLU A 87 -2.77 -6.31 10.44
C GLU A 87 -3.53 -7.62 10.69
N PHE A 88 -3.08 -8.73 10.10
CA PHE A 88 -3.67 -10.04 10.37
C PHE A 88 -3.51 -10.46 11.84
N GLY A 89 -2.36 -10.13 12.45
CA GLY A 89 -2.10 -10.36 13.88
C GLY A 89 -3.11 -9.68 14.80
N ARG A 90 -3.60 -8.48 14.43
CA ARG A 90 -4.60 -7.73 15.22
C ARG A 90 -5.96 -8.44 15.30
N CYS A 91 -6.23 -9.41 14.44
CA CYS A 91 -7.46 -10.20 14.50
C CYS A 91 -7.47 -11.21 15.67
N PHE A 92 -6.30 -11.54 16.24
CA PHE A 92 -6.20 -12.49 17.34
C PHE A 92 -6.21 -11.78 18.69
N THR A 93 -7.22 -12.07 19.51
CA THR A 93 -7.38 -11.47 20.85
C THR A 93 -7.79 -12.55 21.87
N GLY A 94 -7.71 -12.21 23.16
CA GLY A 94 -8.13 -13.12 24.24
C GLY A 94 -7.32 -14.42 24.28
N LYS A 95 -7.98 -15.56 24.09
CA LYS A 95 -7.36 -16.90 24.18
C LYS A 95 -6.34 -17.17 23.05
N ASP A 96 -6.47 -16.47 21.93
CA ASP A 96 -5.59 -16.63 20.76
C ASP A 96 -4.41 -15.64 20.76
N ASN A 97 -4.17 -14.91 21.85
CA ASN A 97 -3.11 -13.90 21.92
C ASN A 97 -1.70 -14.42 21.61
N TYR A 98 -1.45 -15.72 21.79
CA TYR A 98 -0.16 -16.32 21.39
C TYR A 98 0.08 -16.22 19.87
N LYS A 99 -0.97 -16.38 19.04
CA LYS A 99 -0.91 -16.24 17.58
C LYS A 99 -0.53 -14.82 17.18
N GLN A 100 -1.07 -13.81 17.86
CA GLN A 100 -0.69 -12.42 17.63
C GLN A 100 0.81 -12.22 17.88
N LYS A 101 1.33 -12.74 18.98
CA LYS A 101 2.76 -12.60 19.33
C LYS A 101 3.66 -13.26 18.29
N GLU A 102 3.35 -14.50 17.90
CA GLU A 102 4.10 -15.21 16.85
C GLU A 102 4.10 -14.48 15.51
N LEU A 103 2.96 -13.89 15.12
CA LEU A 103 2.86 -13.09 13.90
C LEU A 103 3.66 -11.78 13.98
N VAL A 104 3.66 -11.11 15.13
CA VAL A 104 4.48 -9.90 15.35
C VAL A 104 5.97 -10.24 15.32
N GLU A 105 6.38 -11.36 15.92
CA GLU A 105 7.76 -11.85 15.84
C GLU A 105 8.16 -12.15 14.39
N LEU A 106 7.31 -12.84 13.63
CA LEU A 106 7.52 -13.12 12.22
C LEU A 106 7.64 -11.83 11.38
N ALA A 107 6.77 -10.86 11.61
CA ALA A 107 6.83 -9.55 10.97
C ALA A 107 8.14 -8.82 11.27
N GLY A 108 8.67 -8.99 12.49
CA GLY A 108 9.96 -8.45 12.92
C GLY A 108 11.16 -9.00 12.15
N LEU A 109 11.05 -10.17 11.51
CA LEU A 109 12.10 -10.75 10.66
C LEU A 109 12.17 -10.13 9.25
N LEU A 110 11.18 -9.30 8.90
CA LEU A 110 11.11 -8.62 7.60
C LEU A 110 11.67 -7.19 7.73
N ASP A 111 12.93 -7.02 7.29
CA ASP A 111 13.60 -5.72 7.14
C ASP A 111 12.89 -4.78 6.14
#